data_AF-W1WX85-F1
#
_entry.id   AF-W1WX85-F1
#
_cell.length_a   1.000
_cell.length_b   1.000
_cell.length_c   1.000
_cell.angle_alpha   90.00
_cell.angle_beta   90.00
_cell.angle_gamma   90.00
#
_symmetry.space_group_name_H-M   'P 1'
#
loop_
_entity.id
_entity.type
_entity.pdbx_description
1 polymer ?
#
loop_
_entity_poly.entity_id
_entity_poly.type
_entity_poly.pdbx_seq_one_letter_code
_entity_poly.pdbx_strand_id
1 'polypeptide(L)'
;VMAMSDLGFEHLSMEPVVGEEGDYVLREEDWPVLEKEYEKLADIYLQRQLDGWGEKFNFFHFRMDLYRGPCMAKRLRGCGAGHEYMAVVPNGDIYPCHQFVGKDGYVLGNVYDGLQNTEIPKDFRNTHVFSKPTCA
;
A
#
# COMPACT_ATOMS: atom_id res chain seq x y z
N VAL A 1 -1.29 16.82 5.88
CA VAL A 1 -2.43 16.25 6.65
C VAL A 1 -3.28 17.33 7.33
N MET A 2 -2.71 18.13 8.25
CA MET A 2 -3.50 19.06 9.08
C MET A 2 -4.39 20.03 8.29
N ALA A 3 -3.84 20.68 7.26
CA ALA A 3 -4.60 21.60 6.42
C ALA A 3 -5.86 20.95 5.81
N MET A 4 -5.80 19.68 5.41
CA MET A 4 -6.98 18.97 4.89
C MET A 4 -7.97 18.67 6.01
N SER A 5 -7.49 18.24 7.18
CA SER A 5 -8.39 17.98 8.30
C SER A 5 -9.07 19.27 8.79
N ASP A 6 -8.39 20.42 8.77
CA ASP A 6 -8.96 21.71 9.15
C ASP A 6 -9.99 22.23 8.14
N LEU A 7 -9.90 21.81 6.87
CA LEU A 7 -10.92 22.02 5.85
C LEU A 7 -12.13 21.08 6.00
N GLY A 8 -12.11 20.15 6.97
CA GLY A 8 -13.20 19.23 7.25
C GLY A 8 -13.13 17.90 6.49
N PHE A 9 -11.99 17.55 5.86
CA PHE A 9 -11.81 16.21 5.30
C PHE A 9 -11.65 15.18 6.42
N GLU A 10 -12.64 14.30 6.54
CA GLU A 10 -12.71 13.33 7.64
C GLU A 10 -11.82 12.11 7.40
N HIS A 11 -11.76 11.58 6.18
CA HIS A 11 -11.00 10.39 5.84
C HIS A 11 -9.77 10.74 5.00
N LEU A 12 -8.59 10.54 5.57
CA LEU A 12 -7.32 10.94 4.99
C LEU A 12 -6.37 9.74 4.89
N SER A 13 -5.78 9.56 3.71
CA SER A 13 -4.58 8.75 3.52
C SER A 13 -3.52 9.63 2.87
N MET A 14 -2.35 9.73 3.51
CA MET A 14 -1.14 10.28 2.90
C MET A 14 -0.08 9.21 2.97
N GLU A 15 0.46 8.85 1.80
CA GLU A 15 1.32 7.68 1.64
C GLU A 15 2.65 8.12 1.04
N PRO A 16 3.78 7.51 1.46
CA PRO A 16 5.06 7.70 0.80
C PRO A 16 4.97 7.43 -0.70
N VAL A 17 5.68 8.21 -1.50
CA VAL A 17 5.79 7.96 -2.93
C VAL A 17 6.47 6.62 -3.18
N VAL A 18 5.98 5.87 -4.17
CA VAL A 18 6.62 4.66 -4.67
C VAL A 18 7.51 5.04 -5.85
N GLY A 19 8.82 4.82 -5.74
CA GLY A 19 9.77 5.12 -6.81
C GLY A 19 11.20 4.68 -6.45
N GLU A 20 12.02 4.52 -7.49
CA GLU A 20 13.43 4.10 -7.34
C GLU A 20 14.41 5.28 -7.59
N GLU A 21 14.04 6.24 -8.45
CA GLU A 21 14.88 7.36 -8.87
C GLU A 21 14.16 8.71 -8.76
N GLY A 22 14.94 9.79 -8.63
CA GLY A 22 14.46 11.18 -8.58
C GLY A 22 14.55 11.83 -7.21
N ASP A 23 14.44 13.17 -7.19
CA ASP A 23 14.55 14.01 -5.98
C ASP A 23 13.35 13.86 -5.03
N TYR A 24 12.26 13.25 -5.50
CA TYR A 24 11.06 12.99 -4.71
C TYR A 24 11.14 11.69 -3.90
N VAL A 25 12.11 10.81 -4.20
CA VAL A 25 12.23 9.51 -3.54
C VAL A 25 12.81 9.69 -2.14
N LEU A 26 12.11 9.17 -1.13
CA LEU A 26 12.56 9.18 0.26
C LEU A 26 13.72 8.20 0.44
N ARG A 27 14.78 8.65 1.10
CA ARG A 27 16.04 7.92 1.34
C ARG A 27 16.26 7.67 2.82
N GLU A 28 17.25 6.84 3.16
CA GLU A 28 17.58 6.53 4.56
C GLU A 28 17.95 7.79 5.36
N GLU A 29 18.56 8.78 4.72
CA GLU A 29 18.87 10.08 5.30
C GLU A 29 17.63 10.89 5.71
N ASP A 30 16.46 10.61 5.12
CA ASP A 30 15.19 11.26 5.46
C ASP A 30 14.49 10.61 6.67
N TRP A 31 14.88 9.39 7.05
CA TRP A 31 14.21 8.64 8.12
C TRP A 31 14.10 9.41 9.44
N PRO A 32 15.14 10.08 9.97
CA PRO A 32 15.03 10.82 11.22
C PRO A 32 13.96 11.94 11.16
N VAL A 33 13.77 12.55 10.00
CA VAL A 33 12.76 13.60 9.80
C VAL A 33 11.36 12.98 9.68
N LEU A 34 11.24 11.89 8.93
CA LEU A 34 9.98 11.17 8.75
C LEU A 34 9.45 10.63 10.07
N GLU A 35 10.30 9.97 10.87
CA GLU A 35 9.95 9.45 12.19
C GLU A 35 9.39 10.58 13.09
N LYS A 36 10.12 11.70 13.17
CA LYS A 36 9.71 12.86 13.96
C LYS A 36 8.36 13.44 13.51
N GLU A 37 8.11 13.55 12.20
CA GLU A 37 6.84 14.08 11.70
C GLU A 37 5.67 13.09 11.88
N TYR A 38 5.93 11.77 11.80
CA TYR A 38 4.93 10.76 12.15
C TYR A 38 4.58 10.77 13.64
N GLU A 39 5.55 10.90 14.54
CA GLU A 39 5.32 11.04 15.98
C GLU A 39 4.47 12.28 16.29
N LYS A 40 4.86 13.43 15.73
CA LYS A 40 4.09 14.67 15.86
C LYS A 40 2.66 14.53 15.35
N LEU A 41 2.46 13.84 14.22
CA LEU A 41 1.13 13.58 13.69
C LEU A 41 0.32 12.66 14.62
N ALA A 42 0.97 11.66 15.22
CA ALA A 42 0.34 10.76 16.19
C ALA A 42 -0.11 11.51 17.45
N ASP A 43 0.73 12.39 18.01
CA ASP A 43 0.37 13.22 19.16
C ASP A 43 -0.85 14.10 18.89
N ILE A 44 -0.89 14.76 17.72
CA ILE A 44 -2.03 15.59 17.31
C ILE A 44 -3.29 14.73 17.11
N TYR A 45 -3.13 13.55 16.49
CA TYR A 45 -4.24 12.61 16.29
C TYR A 45 -4.83 12.20 17.64
N LEU A 46 -4.00 11.78 18.59
CA LEU A 46 -4.42 11.39 19.94
C LEU A 46 -5.12 12.54 20.68
N GLN A 47 -4.56 13.76 20.62
CA GLN A 47 -5.19 14.92 21.24
C GLN A 47 -6.60 15.17 20.67
N ARG A 48 -6.77 15.12 19.35
CA ARG A 48 -8.09 15.30 18.72
C ARG A 48 -9.08 14.20 19.11
N GLN A 49 -8.61 12.95 19.25
CA GLN A 49 -9.46 11.88 19.76
C GLN A 49 -9.90 12.15 21.22
N LEU A 50 -9.00 12.63 22.08
CA LEU A 50 -9.32 13.04 23.45
C LEU A 50 -10.31 14.22 23.50
N ASP A 51 -10.21 15.15 22.56
CA ASP A 51 -11.13 16.29 22.38
C ASP A 51 -12.50 15.86 21.79
N GLY A 52 -12.72 14.57 21.56
CA GLY A 52 -14.01 14.03 21.11
C GLY A 52 -14.26 14.15 19.61
N TRP A 53 -13.21 14.27 18.79
CA TRP A 53 -13.37 14.34 17.32
C TRP A 53 -13.91 13.04 16.73
N GLY A 54 -13.49 11.88 17.26
CA GLY A 54 -13.85 10.58 16.71
C GLY A 54 -13.47 10.46 15.23
N GLU A 55 -14.44 10.04 14.41
CA GLU A 55 -14.26 9.80 12.98
C GLU A 55 -14.08 11.09 12.13
N LYS A 56 -14.22 12.28 12.73
CA LYS A 56 -13.95 13.56 12.03
C LYS A 56 -12.48 13.75 11.65
N PHE A 57 -11.59 12.97 12.23
CA PHE A 57 -10.20 12.90 11.82
C PHE A 57 -9.74 11.45 11.80
N ASN A 58 -9.93 10.81 10.66
CA ASN A 58 -9.51 9.46 10.38
C ASN A 58 -8.29 9.45 9.48
N PHE A 59 -7.17 8.97 10.01
CA PHE A 59 -5.95 8.79 9.24
C PHE A 59 -5.70 7.30 8.99
N PHE A 60 -5.74 6.87 7.72
CA PHE A 60 -5.71 5.46 7.33
C PHE A 60 -4.56 4.67 7.97
N HIS A 61 -3.34 5.22 7.94
CA HIS A 61 -2.14 4.55 8.46
C HIS A 61 -2.07 4.42 9.99
N PHE A 62 -2.95 5.08 10.75
CA PHE A 62 -3.07 4.89 12.20
C PHE A 62 -4.19 3.91 12.59
N ARG A 63 -4.96 3.42 11.61
CA ARG A 63 -6.03 2.45 11.85
C ARG A 63 -5.42 1.05 11.89
N MET A 64 -5.42 0.43 13.07
CA MET A 64 -4.99 -0.94 13.27
C MET A 64 -6.05 -1.74 14.02
N ASP A 65 -6.30 -2.98 13.58
CA ASP A 65 -7.12 -3.93 14.32
C ASP A 65 -6.22 -4.77 15.23
N LEU A 66 -6.19 -4.41 16.52
CA LEU A 66 -5.36 -5.08 17.53
C LEU A 66 -5.91 -6.46 17.93
N TYR A 67 -7.19 -6.72 17.69
CA TYR A 67 -7.87 -7.95 18.13
C TYR A 67 -7.94 -9.00 17.02
N ARG A 68 -8.03 -8.55 15.77
CA ARG A 68 -8.01 -9.39 14.57
C ARG A 68 -6.82 -9.03 13.70
N GLY A 69 -5.64 -9.07 14.34
CA GLY A 69 -4.35 -8.93 13.68
C GLY A 69 -4.22 -9.85 12.46
N PRO A 70 -3.20 -9.64 11.60
CA PRO A 70 -3.13 -10.30 10.31
C PRO A 70 -3.07 -11.82 10.50
N CYS A 71 -4.20 -12.49 10.22
CA CYS A 71 -4.29 -13.94 10.19
C CYS A 71 -3.31 -14.51 9.14
N MET A 72 -3.05 -15.82 9.20
CA MET A 72 -2.16 -16.48 8.24
C MET A 72 -2.49 -16.13 6.78
N ALA A 73 -3.78 -16.08 6.42
CA ALA A 73 -4.20 -15.67 5.08
C ALA A 73 -3.75 -14.25 4.72
N LYS A 74 -3.92 -13.25 5.60
CA LYS A 74 -3.45 -11.88 5.33
C LYS A 74 -1.93 -11.80 5.17
N ARG A 75 -1.18 -12.55 5.98
CA ARG A 75 0.30 -12.61 5.90
C ARG A 75 0.79 -13.23 4.59
N LEU A 76 0.06 -14.21 4.06
CA LEU A 76 0.37 -14.85 2.78
C LEU A 76 -0.04 -14.01 1.56
N ARG A 77 -1.01 -13.11 1.70
CA ARG A 77 -1.58 -12.34 0.58
C ARG A 77 -0.88 -11.01 0.33
N GLY A 78 -0.51 -10.26 1.37
CA GLY A 78 -0.04 -8.89 1.20
C GLY A 78 -1.05 -8.03 0.43
N CYS A 79 -0.58 -7.24 -0.56
CA CYS A 79 -1.44 -6.45 -1.43
C CYS A 79 -2.19 -7.29 -2.49
N GLY A 80 -1.83 -8.56 -2.68
CA GLY A 80 -2.46 -9.49 -3.62
C GLY A 80 -2.09 -9.31 -5.09
N ALA A 81 -1.22 -8.36 -5.43
CA ALA A 81 -0.82 -8.11 -6.82
C ALA A 81 -0.37 -9.39 -7.54
N GLY A 82 -0.81 -9.58 -8.78
CA GLY A 82 -0.44 -10.71 -9.62
C GLY A 82 -1.16 -12.02 -9.34
N HIS A 83 -1.88 -12.18 -8.22
CA HIS A 83 -2.53 -13.48 -7.91
C HIS A 83 -3.92 -13.39 -7.27
N GLU A 84 -4.24 -12.33 -6.55
CA GLU A 84 -5.61 -12.03 -6.03
C GLU A 84 -6.12 -10.65 -6.49
N TYR A 85 -5.22 -9.80 -6.96
CA TYR A 85 -5.48 -8.47 -7.54
C TYR A 85 -4.68 -8.34 -8.83
N MET A 86 -5.30 -7.78 -9.88
CA MET A 86 -4.69 -7.55 -11.19
C MET A 86 -5.19 -6.22 -11.75
N ALA A 87 -4.39 -5.57 -12.58
CA ALA A 87 -4.76 -4.38 -13.32
C ALA A 87 -5.11 -4.73 -14.76
N VAL A 88 -6.15 -4.09 -15.31
CA VAL A 88 -6.52 -4.18 -16.73
C VAL A 88 -6.35 -2.81 -17.36
N VAL A 89 -5.62 -2.75 -18.47
CA VAL A 89 -5.39 -1.51 -19.23
C VAL A 89 -6.34 -1.39 -20.42
N PRO A 90 -6.47 -0.21 -21.06
CA PRO A 90 -7.52 0.03 -22.08
C PRO A 90 -7.50 -0.91 -23.29
N ASN A 91 -6.34 -1.46 -23.67
CA ASN A 91 -6.23 -2.45 -24.75
C ASN A 91 -6.62 -3.87 -24.33
N GLY A 92 -7.03 -4.06 -23.07
CA GLY A 92 -7.45 -5.33 -22.49
C GLY A 92 -6.34 -6.14 -21.83
N ASP A 93 -5.07 -5.71 -21.92
CA ASP A 93 -3.97 -6.46 -21.31
C ASP A 93 -4.08 -6.45 -19.78
N ILE A 94 -3.69 -7.58 -19.18
CA ILE A 94 -3.77 -7.83 -17.75
C ILE A 94 -2.35 -7.82 -17.18
N TYR A 95 -2.13 -7.05 -16.11
CA TYR A 95 -0.84 -6.92 -15.42
C TYR A 95 -0.99 -7.23 -13.91
N PRO A 96 0.10 -7.55 -13.20
CA PRO A 96 0.04 -7.83 -11.76
C PRO A 96 -0.55 -6.69 -10.93
N CYS A 97 -0.20 -5.44 -11.24
CA CYS A 97 -0.84 -4.24 -10.72
C CYS A 97 -0.50 -3.05 -11.63
N HIS A 98 -1.05 -1.88 -11.31
CA HIS A 98 -0.82 -0.66 -12.09
C HIS A 98 0.66 -0.24 -12.20
N GLN A 99 1.51 -0.59 -11.22
CA GLN A 99 2.96 -0.28 -11.24
C GLN A 99 3.74 -1.11 -12.27
N PHE A 100 3.17 -2.19 -12.78
CA PHE A 100 3.79 -3.04 -13.81
C PHE A 100 3.30 -2.74 -15.23
N VAL A 101 2.30 -1.87 -15.36
CA VAL A 101 1.77 -1.49 -16.68
C VAL A 101 2.90 -0.86 -17.51
N GLY A 102 3.11 -1.40 -18.71
CA GLY A 102 4.17 -0.95 -19.62
C GLY A 102 5.56 -1.52 -19.33
N LYS A 103 5.71 -2.39 -18.32
CA LYS A 103 6.96 -3.15 -18.13
C LYS A 103 6.93 -4.43 -18.96
N ASP A 104 7.91 -4.57 -19.84
CA ASP A 104 8.08 -5.77 -20.65
C ASP A 104 8.18 -7.03 -19.80
N GLY A 105 7.54 -8.11 -20.26
CA GLY A 105 7.53 -9.39 -19.57
C GLY A 105 6.49 -9.53 -18.45
N TYR A 106 5.73 -8.48 -18.12
CA TYR A 106 4.71 -8.54 -17.06
C TYR A 106 3.26 -8.65 -17.55
N VAL A 107 3.03 -8.81 -18.85
CA VAL A 107 1.68 -9.11 -19.38
C VAL A 107 1.29 -10.53 -18.97
N LEU A 108 0.20 -10.65 -18.22
CA LEU A 108 -0.36 -11.92 -17.76
C LEU A 108 -1.29 -12.56 -18.79
N GLY A 109 -1.88 -11.75 -19.66
CA GLY A 109 -2.84 -12.16 -20.67
C GLY A 109 -3.68 -10.98 -21.11
N ASN A 110 -4.83 -11.26 -21.72
CA ASN A 110 -5.76 -10.25 -22.17
C ASN A 110 -7.19 -10.64 -21.77
N VAL A 111 -8.04 -9.68 -21.41
CA VAL A 111 -9.41 -9.95 -20.96
C VAL A 111 -10.28 -10.67 -22.00
N TYR A 112 -9.94 -10.58 -23.29
CA TYR A 112 -10.67 -11.27 -24.35
C TYR A 112 -10.24 -12.74 -24.54
N ASP A 113 -8.97 -13.04 -24.25
CA ASP A 113 -8.38 -14.38 -24.47
C ASP A 113 -8.12 -15.15 -23.16
N GLY A 114 -8.26 -14.48 -22.02
CA GLY A 114 -7.91 -15.00 -20.69
C GLY A 114 -6.42 -14.85 -20.34
N LEU A 115 -6.04 -15.43 -19.20
CA LEU A 115 -4.66 -15.45 -18.73
C LEU A 115 -3.83 -16.46 -19.53
N GLN A 116 -2.74 -15.99 -20.13
CA GLN A 116 -1.82 -16.82 -20.92
C GLN A 116 -0.56 -17.17 -20.12
N ASN A 117 -0.10 -16.24 -19.27
CA ASN A 117 1.05 -16.45 -18.39
C ASN A 117 0.57 -16.82 -16.99
N THR A 118 0.74 -18.10 -16.63
CA THR A 118 0.36 -18.63 -15.32
C THR A 118 1.53 -18.79 -14.35
N GLU A 119 2.77 -18.57 -14.80
CA GLU A 119 3.96 -18.66 -13.94
C GLU A 119 4.14 -17.39 -13.10
N ILE A 120 3.99 -16.20 -13.70
CA ILE A 120 4.09 -14.93 -12.95
C ILE A 120 3.10 -14.89 -11.77
N PRO A 121 1.81 -15.26 -11.92
CA PRO A 121 0.90 -15.36 -10.78
C PRO A 121 1.36 -16.31 -9.67
N LYS A 122 1.99 -17.44 -10.01
CA LYS A 122 2.55 -18.36 -9.01
C LYS A 122 3.73 -17.73 -8.27
N ASP A 123 4.61 -17.04 -8.99
CA ASP A 123 5.78 -16.37 -8.40
C ASP A 123 5.35 -15.26 -7.43
N PHE A 124 4.40 -14.43 -7.84
CA PHE A 124 3.83 -13.38 -6.98
C PHE A 124 3.16 -13.99 -5.73
N ARG A 125 2.39 -15.07 -5.89
CA ARG A 125 1.77 -15.79 -4.76
C ARG A 125 2.80 -16.34 -3.78
N ASN A 126 3.96 -16.80 -4.27
CA ASN A 126 5.04 -17.33 -3.43
C ASN A 126 5.92 -16.22 -2.84
N THR A 127 5.66 -14.95 -3.17
CA THR A 127 6.41 -13.80 -2.66
C THR A 127 5.66 -13.16 -1.49
N HIS A 128 5.78 -13.77 -0.30
CA HIS A 128 5.11 -13.34 0.91
C HIS A 128 6.09 -13.23 2.08
N VAL A 129 5.63 -12.74 3.24
CA VAL A 129 6.51 -12.45 4.39
C VAL A 129 7.33 -13.66 4.86
N PHE A 130 6.80 -14.89 4.77
CA PHE A 130 7.55 -16.09 5.16
C PHE A 130 8.56 -16.61 4.12
N SER A 131 8.55 -16.14 2.87
CA SER A 131 9.50 -16.59 1.85
C SER A 131 10.69 -15.64 1.69
N LYS A 132 10.69 -14.51 2.40
CA LYS A 132 11.74 -13.49 2.40
C LYS A 132 12.56 -13.57 3.70
N PRO A 133 13.87 -13.88 3.67
CA PRO A 133 14.68 -14.06 4.88
C PRO A 133 14.71 -12.85 5.84
N THR A 134 14.61 -11.63 5.31
CA THR A 134 14.60 -10.40 6.12
C THR A 134 13.25 -10.14 6.81
N CYS A 135 12.19 -10.83 6.40
CA CYS A 135 10.83 -10.64 6.91
C CYS A 135 10.36 -11.78 7.82
N ALA A 136 11.10 -12.90 7.86
CA ALA A 136 10.75 -14.14 8.55
C ALA A 136 11.13 -14.12 10.03
#